data_AF-A0A2V9RJJ0-F1
#
_entry.id   AF-A0A2V9RJJ0-F1
#
_cell.length_a   1.000
_cell.length_b   1.000
_cell.length_c   1.000
_cell.angle_alpha   90.00
_cell.angle_beta   90.00
_cell.angle_gamma   90.00
#
_symmetry.space_group_name_H-M   'P 1'
#
loop_
_entity.id
_entity.type
_entity.pdbx_description
1 polymer ?
#
loop_
_entity_poly.entity_id
_entity_poly.type
_entity_poly.pdbx_seq_one_letter_code
_entity_poly.pdbx_strand_id
1 'polypeptide(L)' 'MATTVWKGHLTFGLISMPVRMFAAARGERISFNQLHKECHSRLKQPLFCPVCNRNVERSEIVKGYEYEKDQYVLFNEEEL' A
#
# COMPACT_ATOMS: atom_id res chain seq x y z
N MET A 1 20.04 10.55 5.09
CA MET A 1 20.66 10.44 3.74
C MET A 1 19.58 10.56 2.67
N ALA A 2 19.83 11.28 1.56
CA ALA A 2 18.84 11.47 0.49
C ALA A 2 18.65 10.17 -0.32
N THR A 3 17.41 9.67 -0.40
CA THR A 3 17.04 8.48 -1.17
C THR A 3 16.65 8.95 -2.57
N THR A 4 17.23 8.34 -3.60
CA THR A 4 16.87 8.62 -4.99
C THR A 4 15.43 8.18 -5.22
N VAL A 5 14.57 9.12 -5.63
CA VAL A 5 13.15 8.86 -5.92
C VAL A 5 13.02 8.12 -7.25
N TRP A 6 13.88 8.47 -8.21
CA TRP A 6 13.83 7.93 -9.56
C TRP A 6 15.17 8.10 -10.28
N LYS A 7 15.46 7.14 -11.16
CA LYS A 7 16.61 7.16 -12.07
C LYS A 7 16.10 6.97 -13.49
N GLY A 8 16.62 7.74 -14.42
CA GLY A 8 16.25 7.59 -15.83
C GLY A 8 17.13 8.44 -16.74
N HIS A 9 16.72 8.55 -18.00
CA HIS A 9 17.43 9.30 -19.02
C HIS A 9 16.60 10.50 -19.45
N LEU A 10 17.21 11.69 -19.43
CA LEU A 10 16.62 12.88 -20.01
C LEU A 10 17.14 13.02 -21.44
N THR A 11 16.22 13.02 -22.41
CA THR A 11 16.58 13.13 -23.83
C THR A 11 16.12 14.48 -24.37
N PHE A 12 17.04 15.23 -24.97
CA PHE A 12 16.75 16.50 -25.63
C PHE A 12 17.35 16.49 -27.04
N GLY A 13 16.47 16.40 -28.04
CA GLY A 13 16.86 16.17 -29.43
C GLY A 13 17.57 14.82 -29.59
N LEU A 14 18.88 14.85 -29.86
CA LEU A 14 19.74 13.67 -30.04
C LEU A 14 20.66 13.38 -28.84
N ILE A 15 20.61 14.21 -27.79
CA ILE A 15 21.45 14.05 -26.61
C ILE A 15 20.64 13.34 -25.53
N SER A 16 21.19 12.25 -24.97
CA SER A 16 20.62 11.53 -23.83
C SER A 16 21.59 11.54 -22.66
N MET A 17 21.13 12.00 -21.49
CA MET A 17 21.95 12.09 -20.28
C MET A 17 21.27 11.35 -19.12
N PRO A 18 22.01 10.53 -18.34
CA PRO A 18 21.46 9.89 -17.16
C PRO A 18 21.23 10.91 -16.05
N VAL A 19 20.04 10.88 -15.44
CA VAL A 19 19.65 11.78 -14.35
C VAL A 19 19.17 11.00 -13.13
N ARG A 20 19.36 11.60 -11.95
CA ARG A 20 18.87 11.09 -10.67
C ARG A 20 18.03 12.17 -9.99
N MET A 21 16.78 11.86 -9.69
CA MET A 21 15.90 12.77 -8.97
C MET A 21 15.95 12.49 -7.46
N PHE A 22 16.05 13.56 -6.68
CA PHE A 22 16.03 13.54 -5.22
C PHE A 22 14.89 14.42 -4.71
N ALA A 23 14.18 13.96 -3.67
CA ALA A 23 13.15 14.78 -3.04
C ALA A 23 13.80 15.97 -2.31
N ALA A 24 13.39 17.19 -2.64
CA ALA A 24 13.91 18.42 -2.04
C ALA A 24 13.45 18.60 -0.57
N ALA A 25 12.24 18.14 -0.27
CA ALA A 25 11.68 18.13 1.08
C ALA A 25 11.14 16.74 1.40
N ARG A 26 11.35 16.28 2.63
CA ARG A 26 10.66 15.12 3.18
C ARG A 26 9.67 15.61 4.22
N GLY A 27 8.40 15.31 4.02
CA GLY A 27 7.42 15.50 5.09
C GLY A 27 7.71 14.52 6.22
N GLU A 28 8.07 15.00 7.39
CA GLU A 28 8.05 14.18 8.59
C GLU A 28 6.59 13.94 8.97
N ARG A 29 6.13 12.70 8.76
CA ARG A 29 4.83 12.26 9.28
C ARG A 29 5.08 11.42 10.52
N ILE A 30 4.61 11.92 11.66
CA ILE A 30 4.55 11.13 12.88
C ILE A 30 3.38 10.16 12.73
N SER A 31 3.68 8.87 12.62
CA SER A 31 2.66 7.81 12.63
C SER A 31 2.50 7.25 14.03
N PHE A 32 1.27 7.19 14.53
CA PHE A 32 0.96 6.56 15.80
C PHE A 32 0.63 5.07 15.59
N ASN A 33 1.14 4.21 16.48
CA ASN A 33 0.71 2.82 16.56
C ASN A 33 -0.42 2.71 17.59
N GLN A 34 -1.39 1.83 17.34
CA GLN A 34 -2.40 1.48 18.33
C GLN A 34 -1.78 0.57 19.40
N LEU A 35 -1.83 1.00 20.66
CA LEU A 35 -1.30 0.26 21.81
C LEU A 35 -2.43 -0.15 22.76
N HIS A 36 -2.28 -1.31 23.40
CA HIS A 36 -3.18 -1.75 24.46
C HIS A 36 -3.00 -0.84 25.69
N LYS A 37 -4.09 -0.29 26.23
CA LYS A 37 -4.05 0.72 27.29
C LYS A 37 -3.36 0.27 28.58
N GLU A 38 -3.49 -1.00 28.94
CA GLU A 38 -2.93 -1.53 30.19
C GLU A 38 -1.47 -1.98 30.00
N CYS A 39 -1.22 -2.86 29.02
CA CYS A 39 0.12 -3.46 28.84
C CYS A 39 1.03 -2.72 27.85
N HIS A 40 0.54 -1.65 27.22
CA HIS A 40 1.27 -0.82 26.24
C HIS A 40 1.84 -1.61 25.04
N SER A 41 1.35 -2.83 24.82
CA SER A 41 1.76 -3.67 23.70
C SER A 41 1.06 -3.25 22.41
N ARG A 42 1.69 -3.53 21.26
CA ARG A 42 1.12 -3.23 19.94
C ARG A 42 -0.07 -4.14 19.65
N LEU A 43 -1.21 -3.54 19.30
CA LEU A 43 -2.40 -4.30 18.94
C LEU A 43 -2.22 -4.99 17.58
N LYS A 44 -2.60 -6.27 17.51
CA LYS A 44 -2.77 -7.00 16.25
C LYS A 44 -4.26 -7.03 15.93
N GLN A 45 -4.63 -6.54 14.75
CA GLN A 45 -6.01 -6.58 14.27
C GLN A 45 -6.18 -7.80 13.36
N PRO A 46 -6.89 -8.84 13.78
CA PRO A 46 -7.26 -9.92 12.88
C PRO A 46 -8.36 -9.45 11.91
N LEU A 47 -8.38 -10.04 10.73
CA LEU A 47 -9.48 -9.85 9.79
C LEU A 47 -10.61 -10.79 10.17
N PHE A 48 -11.82 -10.26 10.32
CA PHE A 48 -13.00 -11.00 10.76
C PHE A 48 -14.07 -10.94 9.67
N CYS A 49 -14.59 -12.11 9.26
CA CYS A 49 -15.69 -12.21 8.32
C CYS A 49 -17.02 -12.26 9.09
N PRO A 50 -17.92 -11.25 8.95
CA PRO A 50 -19.18 -11.22 9.66
C PRO A 50 -20.16 -12.32 9.21
N VAL A 51 -20.06 -12.79 7.96
CA VAL A 51 -20.94 -13.83 7.42
C VAL A 51 -20.59 -15.20 7.97
N CYS A 52 -19.30 -15.53 8.04
CA CYS A 52 -18.82 -16.82 8.55
C CYS A 52 -18.56 -16.80 10.07
N ASN A 53 -18.71 -15.65 10.72
CA ASN A 53 -18.46 -15.41 12.14
C ASN A 53 -17.08 -15.92 12.61
N ARG A 54 -16.05 -15.76 11.76
CA ARG A 54 -14.70 -16.28 12.02
C ARG A 54 -13.61 -15.31 11.56
N ASN A 55 -12.43 -15.44 12.16
CA ASN A 55 -11.23 -14.78 11.65
C ASN A 55 -10.79 -15.46 10.35
N VAL A 56 -10.42 -14.67 9.34
CA VAL A 56 -9.96 -15.15 8.03
C VAL A 56 -8.46 -14.92 7.88
N GLU A 57 -7.79 -15.87 7.22
CA GLU A 57 -6.38 -15.69 6.84
C GLU A 57 -6.23 -14.80 5.61
N ARG A 58 -5.01 -14.28 5.41
CA ARG A 58 -4.70 -13.42 4.26
C ARG A 58 -4.83 -14.14 2.91
N SER A 59 -4.69 -15.46 2.91
CA SER A 59 -4.85 -16.34 1.74
C SER A 59 -6.30 -16.44 1.26
N GLU A 60 -7.27 -16.23 2.14
CA GLU A 60 -8.70 -16.29 1.81
C GLU A 60 -9.25 -14.95 1.29
N ILE A 61 -8.41 -13.91 1.20
CA ILE A 61 -8.82 -12.57 0.79
C ILE A 61 -8.70 -12.44 -0.72
N VAL A 62 -9.82 -12.15 -1.37
CA VAL A 62 -9.87 -11.75 -2.77
C VAL A 62 -10.12 -10.24 -2.88
N LYS A 63 -9.55 -9.59 -3.91
CA LYS A 63 -9.81 -8.18 -4.22
C LYS A 63 -10.95 -8.10 -5.22
N GLY A 64 -11.98 -7.32 -4.89
CA GLY A 64 -13.07 -7.01 -5.81
C GLY A 64 -13.24 -5.51 -6.00
N TYR A 65 -13.67 -5.10 -7.19
CA TYR A 65 -14.10 -3.72 -7.46
C TYR A 65 -15.63 -3.65 -7.42
N GLU A 66 -16.16 -2.69 -6.67
CA GLU A 66 -17.61 -2.43 -6.60
C GLU A 66 -18.04 -1.63 -7.84
N TYR A 67 -18.91 -2.21 -8.68
CA TYR A 67 -19.42 -1.55 -9.88
C TYR A 67 -20.87 -1.08 -9.73
N GLU A 68 -21.64 -1.75 -8.88
CA GLU A 68 -22.95 -1.33 -8.40
C GLU A 68 -23.02 -1.61 -6.90
N LYS A 69 -23.95 -0.96 -6.19
CA LYS A 69 -24.10 -1.11 -4.74
C LYS A 69 -24.25 -2.59 -4.37
N ASP A 70 -23.34 -3.08 -3.53
CA ASP A 70 -23.26 -4.49 -3.10
C ASP A 70 -22.96 -5.51 -4.22
N GLN A 71 -22.54 -5.08 -5.41
CA GLN A 71 -22.09 -5.96 -6.50
C GLN A 71 -20.60 -5.74 -6.81
N TYR A 72 -19.83 -6.82 -6.73
CA TYR A 72 -18.37 -6.80 -6.84
C TYR A 72 -17.90 -7.67 -8.01
N VAL A 73 -17.03 -7.13 -8.86
CA VAL A 73 -16.25 -7.93 -9.82
C VAL A 73 -14.96 -8.36 -9.15
N LEU A 74 -14.71 -9.67 -9.09
CA LEU A 74 -13.47 -10.23 -8.58
C LEU A 74 -12.38 -10.13 -9.64
N PHE A 75 -11.22 -9.60 -9.28
CA PHE A 75 -10.04 -9.60 -10.15
C PHE A 75 -9.05 -10.63 -9.62
N ASN A 76 -8.63 -11.56 -10.46
CA ASN A 76 -7.49 -12.41 -10.15
C ASN A 76 -6.20 -11.62 -10.39
N GLU A 77 -5.12 -11.92 -9.64
CA GLU A 77 -3.81 -11.25 -9.82
C GLU A 77 -3.25 -11.36 -11.25
N GLU A 78 -3.74 -12.31 -12.05
CA GLU A 78 -3.34 -12.52 -13.44
C GLU A 78 -4.00 -11.54 -14.43
N GLU A 79 -5.05 -10.83 -14.02
CA GLU A 79 -5.83 -9.91 -14.87
C GLU A 79 -5.46 -8.42 -14.68
N LEU A 80 -4.50 -8.13 -13.77
CA LEU A 80 -3.96 -6.80 -13.45
C LEU A 80 -2.62 -6.55 -14.14
#